data_AF-A0A0S8DAP6-F1
#
_entry.id   AF-A0A0S8DAP6-F1
#
_cell.length_a   1.000
_cell.length_b   1.000
_cell.length_c   1.000
_cell.angle_alpha   90.00
_cell.angle_beta   90.00
_cell.angle_gamma   90.00
#
_symmetry.space_group_name_H-M   'P 1'
#
loop_
_entity.id
_entity.type
_entity.pdbx_description
1 polymer ?
#
loop_
_entity_poly.entity_id
_entity_poly.type
_entity_poly.pdbx_seq_one_letter_code
_entity_poly.pdbx_strand_id
1 'polypeptide(L)'
;MGKNFIKIFFILFLILISISCFLFFIFSKISKGSIKKFFSGNIRLKKEKFSDVFFKTKQENFKIFFPKFSKEIQLFLHKARPDEVCNYFVEIFLIKGGKSRVFTTKEKIYLSYNGCYDFSDAATNFWLSLTILNEDRIKVEMFVDLSFTGKIEKESFFLAPIKKEKIFSDNKEIVSLKDAKWIGADLFLKLLENKDFENKQRLVFSSDKKKYQCFFSVGDLLIYKDGRWIEGNNYDTKKYSIAKIISFNENSLEIEYWEKDRLGEDKIVILKKNFSETFRIQDQFITDIRIRTKNQISCLLKNRRMVLREKDILLKKDNLWKKISLKNFKENLEEREFFIFDSLEKIGNGIIFKGYYFNKDRTNFYIIKKNIKVRKINNRRKR
;
A
#
# COMPACT_ATOMS: atom_id res chain seq x y z
N MET A 1 -15.48 45.40 -9.27
CA MET A 1 -14.10 45.50 -9.82
C MET A 1 -13.74 44.46 -10.90
N GLY A 2 -14.57 43.46 -11.25
CA GLY A 2 -14.13 42.37 -12.15
C GLY A 2 -14.16 42.60 -13.68
N LYS A 3 -15.03 43.47 -14.21
CA LYS A 3 -15.21 43.60 -15.68
C LYS A 3 -14.13 44.44 -16.38
N ASN A 4 -13.55 45.43 -15.70
CA ASN A 4 -12.51 46.28 -16.28
C ASN A 4 -11.14 45.56 -16.30
N PHE A 5 -10.88 44.68 -15.34
CA PHE A 5 -9.64 43.91 -15.29
C PHE A 5 -9.51 42.93 -16.47
N ILE A 6 -10.60 42.25 -16.83
CA ILE A 6 -10.64 41.32 -17.97
C ILE A 6 -10.40 42.06 -19.29
N LYS A 7 -10.95 43.26 -19.47
CA LYS A 7 -10.70 44.07 -20.67
C LYS A 7 -9.24 44.50 -20.79
N ILE A 8 -8.62 44.93 -19.69
CA ILE A 8 -7.21 45.33 -19.68
C ILE A 8 -6.30 44.14 -20.00
N PHE A 9 -6.59 42.97 -19.40
CA PHE A 9 -5.81 41.75 -19.67
C PHE A 9 -5.93 41.31 -21.14
N PHE A 10 -7.12 41.39 -21.73
CA PHE A 10 -7.33 41.04 -23.13
C PHE A 10 -6.60 41.99 -24.10
N ILE A 11 -6.55 43.29 -23.79
CA ILE A 11 -5.80 44.27 -24.60
C ILE A 11 -4.30 43.99 -24.53
N LEU A 12 -3.76 43.71 -23.33
CA LEU A 12 -2.35 43.36 -23.16
C LEU A 12 -1.98 42.07 -23.91
N PHE A 13 -2.86 41.08 -23.91
CA PHE A 13 -2.68 39.83 -24.65
C PHE A 13 -2.62 40.05 -26.16
N LEU A 14 -3.49 40.91 -26.72
CA LEU A 14 -3.47 41.25 -28.14
C LEU A 14 -2.19 42.01 -28.55
N ILE A 15 -1.68 42.90 -27.69
CA ILE A 15 -0.42 43.61 -27.93
C ILE A 15 0.76 42.62 -27.98
N LEU A 16 0.80 41.66 -27.07
CA LEU A 16 1.85 40.62 -27.05
C LEU A 16 1.85 39.75 -28.31
N ILE A 17 0.66 39.36 -28.80
CA ILE A 17 0.53 38.63 -30.06
C ILE A 17 1.04 39.47 -31.23
N SER A 18 0.66 40.75 -31.29
CA SER A 18 1.11 41.65 -32.36
C SER A 18 2.63 41.82 -32.38
N ILE A 19 3.27 41.95 -31.21
CA ILE A 19 4.73 42.05 -31.09
C ILE A 19 5.40 40.75 -31.57
N SER A 20 4.86 39.59 -31.19
CA SER A 20 5.38 38.28 -31.62
C SER A 20 5.31 38.11 -33.15
N CYS A 21 4.17 38.46 -33.76
CA CYS A 21 4.01 38.41 -35.21
C CYS A 21 4.96 39.37 -35.93
N PHE A 22 5.19 40.57 -35.39
CA PHE A 22 6.11 41.56 -35.96
C PHE A 22 7.56 41.09 -35.89
N LEU A 23 7.98 40.53 -34.75
CA LEU A 23 9.32 39.94 -34.60
C LEU A 23 9.53 38.78 -35.58
N PHE A 24 8.56 37.88 -35.72
CA PHE A 24 8.62 36.79 -36.69
C PHE A 24 8.78 37.30 -38.13
N PHE A 25 8.06 38.37 -38.49
CA PHE A 25 8.18 38.98 -39.81
C PHE A 25 9.58 39.57 -40.07
N ILE A 26 10.16 40.27 -39.09
CA ILE A 26 11.53 40.80 -39.18
C ILE A 26 12.55 39.67 -39.37
N PHE A 27 12.48 38.62 -38.55
CA PHE A 27 13.39 37.47 -38.65
C PHE A 27 13.26 36.75 -40.00
N SER A 28 12.04 36.64 -40.55
CA SER A 28 11.82 36.02 -41.87
C SER A 28 12.42 36.80 -43.03
N LYS A 29 12.52 38.14 -42.92
CA LYS A 29 13.15 38.99 -43.95
C LYS A 29 14.68 38.95 -43.87
N ILE A 30 15.25 38.88 -42.67
CA ILE A 30 16.70 38.78 -42.47
C ILE A 30 17.24 37.45 -43.03
N SER A 31 16.53 36.34 -42.86
CA SER A 31 16.97 35.03 -43.38
C SER A 31 16.97 34.95 -44.93
N LYS A 32 16.07 35.68 -45.60
CA LYS A 32 16.02 35.74 -47.07
C LYS A 32 17.04 36.70 -47.70
N GLY A 33 17.53 37.69 -46.94
CA GLY A 33 18.52 38.66 -47.43
C GLY A 33 19.95 38.12 -47.52
N SER A 34 20.33 37.21 -46.62
CA SER A 34 21.72 36.71 -46.53
C SER A 34 22.04 35.57 -47.51
N ILE A 35 21.03 34.85 -48.02
CA ILE A 35 21.24 33.70 -48.93
C ILE A 35 21.46 34.16 -50.39
N LYS A 36 20.92 35.31 -50.80
CA LYS A 36 21.08 35.82 -52.18
C LYS A 36 22.42 36.51 -52.47
N LYS A 37 23.18 36.92 -51.45
CA LYS A 37 24.51 37.55 -51.65
C LYS A 37 25.69 36.56 -51.70
N PHE A 38 25.46 35.28 -51.38
CA PHE A 38 26.53 34.25 -51.43
C PHE A 38 26.58 33.46 -52.76
N PHE A 39 25.58 33.59 -53.64
CA PHE A 39 25.48 32.80 -54.87
C PHE A 39 25.57 33.60 -56.20
N SER A 40 26.01 34.86 -56.16
CA SER A 40 26.20 35.68 -57.38
C SER A 40 27.68 35.91 -57.74
N GLY A 41 28.58 35.03 -57.30
CA GLY A 41 29.96 34.99 -57.78
C GLY A 41 30.05 34.16 -59.06
N ASN A 42 30.18 34.84 -60.20
CA ASN A 42 30.51 34.23 -61.49
C ASN A 42 31.86 33.50 -61.40
N ILE A 43 31.83 32.19 -61.22
CA ILE A 43 33.01 31.33 -61.43
C ILE A 43 32.72 30.44 -62.63
N ARG A 44 33.28 30.81 -63.78
CA ARG A 44 33.45 29.91 -64.94
C ARG A 44 34.45 28.82 -64.54
N LEU A 45 33.96 27.68 -64.06
CA LEU A 45 34.77 26.46 -63.98
C LEU A 45 34.65 25.70 -65.29
N LYS A 46 35.81 25.51 -65.93
CA LYS A 46 36.00 24.59 -67.06
C LYS A 46 35.42 23.22 -66.67
N LYS A 47 34.57 22.66 -67.55
CA LYS A 47 34.18 21.25 -67.52
C LYS A 47 35.42 20.40 -67.82
N GLU A 48 36.24 20.16 -66.81
CA GLU A 48 37.13 19.01 -66.81
C GLU A 48 36.35 17.81 -66.30
N LYS A 49 36.43 16.73 -67.07
CA LYS A 49 35.81 15.44 -66.81
C LYS A 49 36.34 14.90 -65.47
N PHE A 50 35.59 15.05 -64.40
CA PHE A 50 35.72 14.20 -63.22
C PHE A 50 35.09 12.84 -63.55
N SER A 51 35.78 12.08 -64.40
CA SER A 51 35.61 10.62 -64.46
C SER A 51 36.37 10.02 -63.29
N ASP A 52 35.66 9.26 -62.46
CA ASP A 52 36.20 8.18 -61.64
C ASP A 52 37.28 8.54 -60.61
N VAL A 53 36.95 9.46 -59.71
CA VAL A 53 37.50 9.37 -58.34
C VAL A 53 36.44 8.70 -57.48
N PHE A 54 36.34 7.37 -57.60
CA PHE A 54 35.77 6.55 -56.55
C PHE A 54 36.60 6.81 -55.28
N PHE A 55 36.08 7.63 -54.37
CA PHE A 55 36.52 7.60 -52.99
C PHE A 55 36.16 6.22 -52.45
N LYS A 56 37.08 5.27 -52.64
CA LYS A 56 37.20 4.09 -51.77
C LYS A 56 37.67 4.65 -50.43
N THR A 57 36.78 5.34 -49.71
CA THR A 57 36.97 5.56 -48.29
C THR A 57 37.09 4.16 -47.72
N LYS A 58 38.32 3.77 -47.34
CA LYS A 58 38.52 2.71 -46.35
C LYS A 58 37.43 2.93 -45.31
N GLN A 59 36.65 1.89 -45.00
CA GLN A 59 35.85 1.88 -43.79
C GLN A 59 36.84 2.01 -42.63
N GLU A 60 37.26 3.24 -42.35
CA GLU A 60 37.92 3.57 -41.12
C GLU A 60 36.86 3.26 -40.07
N ASN A 61 37.19 2.30 -39.20
CA ASN A 61 36.38 1.97 -38.05
C ASN A 61 36.38 3.21 -37.14
N PHE A 62 35.50 4.18 -37.43
CA PHE A 62 35.20 5.30 -36.56
C PHE A 62 34.65 4.69 -35.27
N LYS A 63 35.53 4.52 -34.29
CA LYS A 63 35.13 4.10 -32.95
C LYS A 63 34.46 5.30 -32.30
N ILE A 64 33.13 5.32 -32.32
CA ILE A 64 32.38 6.41 -31.70
C ILE A 64 32.68 6.35 -30.21
N PHE A 65 33.36 7.39 -29.71
CA PHE A 65 33.71 7.49 -28.30
C PHE A 65 32.50 8.04 -27.55
N PHE A 66 31.75 7.17 -26.89
CA PHE A 66 30.69 7.62 -26.00
C PHE A 66 31.29 8.06 -24.65
N PRO A 67 30.91 9.24 -24.13
CA PRO A 67 31.14 9.55 -22.73
C PRO A 67 30.54 8.41 -21.91
N LYS A 68 31.31 7.86 -20.96
CA LYS A 68 30.92 6.70 -20.14
C LYS A 68 29.57 6.98 -19.46
N PHE A 69 28.49 6.50 -20.05
CA PHE A 69 27.12 6.78 -19.61
C PHE A 69 26.86 6.27 -18.19
N SER A 70 27.53 5.18 -17.80
CA SER A 70 27.51 4.63 -16.45
C SER A 70 27.94 5.62 -15.35
N LYS A 71 28.69 6.68 -15.68
CA LYS A 71 29.08 7.75 -14.74
C LYS A 71 28.12 8.94 -14.73
N GLU A 72 27.14 8.97 -15.63
CA GLU A 72 26.21 10.10 -15.79
C GLU A 72 24.80 9.78 -15.30
N ILE A 73 24.56 8.57 -14.79
CA ILE A 73 23.25 8.16 -14.31
C ILE A 73 23.28 7.64 -12.87
N GLN A 74 22.16 7.87 -12.19
CA GLN A 74 21.80 7.24 -10.93
C GLN A 74 20.45 6.56 -11.12
N LEU A 75 20.29 5.39 -10.53
CA LEU A 75 19.05 4.63 -10.57
C LEU A 75 18.44 4.60 -9.17
N PHE A 76 17.15 4.83 -9.05
CA PHE A 76 16.39 4.54 -7.84
C PHE A 76 15.33 3.50 -8.17
N LEU A 77 15.26 2.44 -7.37
CA LEU A 77 14.31 1.35 -7.54
C LEU A 77 13.16 1.54 -6.57
N HIS A 78 11.94 1.56 -7.11
CA HIS A 78 10.71 1.74 -6.33
C HIS A 78 9.84 0.50 -6.49
N LYS A 79 9.43 -0.14 -5.40
CA LYS A 79 8.47 -1.25 -5.48
C LYS A 79 7.12 -0.70 -5.94
N ALA A 80 6.57 -1.31 -6.97
CA ALA A 80 5.25 -0.93 -7.45
C ALA A 80 4.18 -1.35 -6.43
N ARG A 81 3.02 -0.70 -6.55
CA ARG A 81 1.86 -1.06 -5.74
C ARG A 81 1.38 -2.47 -6.11
N PRO A 82 0.80 -3.24 -5.16
CA PRO A 82 0.24 -4.56 -5.44
C PRO A 82 -0.86 -4.61 -6.52
N ASP A 83 -1.49 -3.47 -6.82
CA ASP A 83 -2.53 -3.31 -7.83
C ASP A 83 -2.01 -2.81 -9.19
N GLU A 84 -0.69 -2.71 -9.35
CA GLU A 84 -0.02 -2.40 -10.61
C GLU A 84 0.40 -3.65 -11.38
N VAL A 85 0.53 -3.51 -12.71
CA VAL A 85 0.91 -4.62 -13.61
C VAL A 85 2.41 -4.93 -13.54
N CYS A 86 3.21 -3.92 -13.23
CA CYS A 86 4.65 -4.07 -13.04
C CYS A 86 4.99 -4.29 -11.56
N ASN A 87 6.10 -4.98 -11.29
CA ASN A 87 6.59 -5.18 -9.92
C ASN A 87 7.41 -3.99 -9.39
N TYR A 88 8.04 -3.24 -10.29
CA TYR A 88 8.96 -2.16 -9.95
C TYR A 88 8.88 -1.03 -10.97
N PHE A 89 9.14 0.18 -10.47
CA PHE A 89 9.46 1.36 -11.26
C PHE A 89 10.94 1.70 -11.05
N VAL A 90 11.59 2.18 -12.11
CA VAL A 90 12.97 2.66 -12.05
C VAL A 90 12.97 4.15 -12.35
N GLU A 91 13.37 4.95 -11.37
CA GLU A 91 13.67 6.36 -11.57
C GLU A 91 15.12 6.49 -12.04
N ILE A 92 15.33 7.03 -13.24
CA ILE A 92 16.65 7.37 -13.75
C ILE A 92 16.87 8.85 -13.48
N PHE A 93 17.97 9.21 -12.81
CA PHE A 93 18.45 10.57 -12.66
C PHE A 93 19.71 10.78 -13.49
N LEU A 94 19.66 11.74 -14.42
CA LEU A 94 20.79 12.15 -15.24
C LEU A 94 21.58 13.22 -14.50
N ILE A 95 22.78 12.88 -14.03
CA ILE A 95 23.55 13.68 -13.07
C ILE A 95 23.88 15.07 -13.65
N LYS A 96 24.40 15.14 -14.88
CA LYS A 96 24.77 16.41 -15.52
C LYS A 96 23.56 17.24 -15.96
N GLY A 97 22.50 16.56 -16.40
CA GLY A 97 21.26 17.20 -16.84
C GLY A 97 20.38 17.67 -15.67
N GLY A 98 20.60 17.15 -14.46
CA GLY A 98 19.81 17.47 -13.27
C GLY A 98 18.35 17.03 -13.37
N LYS A 99 18.04 16.08 -14.25
CA LYS A 99 16.68 15.64 -14.55
C LYS A 99 16.47 14.19 -14.10
N SER A 100 15.31 13.90 -13.50
CA SER A 100 14.86 12.53 -13.30
C SER A 100 13.57 12.22 -14.06
N ARG A 101 13.42 10.95 -14.41
CA ARG A 101 12.18 10.42 -14.98
C ARG A 101 12.01 8.97 -14.56
N VAL A 102 10.75 8.55 -14.42
CA VAL A 102 10.35 7.24 -13.92
C VAL A 102 9.88 6.40 -15.09
N PHE A 103 10.36 5.15 -15.13
CA PHE A 103 10.11 4.22 -16.21
C PHE A 103 9.74 2.83 -15.69
N THR A 104 9.08 2.05 -16.53
CA THR A 104 8.94 0.61 -16.34
C THR A 104 10.05 -0.15 -17.07
N THR A 105 10.32 -1.40 -16.67
CA THR A 105 11.42 -2.19 -17.27
C THR A 105 11.21 -2.59 -18.73
N LYS A 106 10.01 -2.41 -19.28
CA LYS A 106 9.69 -2.80 -20.66
C LYS A 106 9.75 -1.63 -21.65
N GLU A 107 10.01 -0.42 -21.17
CA GLU A 107 10.02 0.79 -22.00
C GLU A 107 11.37 1.00 -22.68
N LYS A 108 11.32 1.45 -23.95
CA LYS A 108 12.49 2.05 -24.61
C LYS A 108 12.60 3.50 -24.15
N ILE A 109 13.73 3.84 -23.56
CA ILE A 109 13.97 5.17 -22.99
C ILE A 109 14.85 5.95 -23.93
N TYR A 110 14.26 6.88 -24.69
CA TYR A 110 15.02 7.67 -25.66
C TYR A 110 15.77 8.82 -24.98
N LEU A 111 17.00 9.03 -25.44
CA LEU A 111 17.88 10.08 -24.97
C LEU A 111 18.29 11.01 -26.13
N SER A 112 18.56 12.26 -25.81
CA SER A 112 19.26 13.18 -26.69
C SER A 112 20.61 13.54 -26.09
N TYR A 113 21.58 13.92 -26.93
CA TYR A 113 22.92 14.30 -26.50
C TYR A 113 23.35 15.61 -27.16
N ASN A 114 23.43 16.67 -26.36
CA ASN A 114 23.91 17.99 -26.76
C ASN A 114 25.01 18.46 -25.78
N GLY A 115 26.04 17.63 -25.60
CA GLY A 115 27.12 17.85 -24.61
C GLY A 115 26.83 17.25 -23.23
N CYS A 116 25.56 16.98 -22.91
CA CYS A 116 25.11 16.12 -21.82
C CYS A 116 23.91 15.28 -22.29
N TYR A 117 23.62 14.18 -21.59
CA TYR A 117 22.42 13.39 -21.85
C TYR A 117 21.16 14.07 -21.28
N ASP A 118 20.07 14.00 -22.04
CA ASP A 118 18.75 14.45 -21.64
C ASP A 118 17.68 13.45 -22.12
N PHE A 119 16.53 13.38 -21.43
CA PHE A 119 15.41 12.54 -21.85
C PHE A 119 14.72 13.12 -23.08
N SER A 120 14.31 12.26 -24.01
CA SER A 120 13.54 12.63 -25.19
C SER A 120 12.20 11.89 -25.22
N ASP A 121 11.11 12.61 -25.51
CA ASP A 121 9.80 12.00 -25.80
C ASP A 121 9.71 11.49 -27.24
N ALA A 122 10.49 12.09 -28.15
CA ALA A 122 10.61 11.63 -29.53
C ALA A 122 11.63 10.49 -29.62
N ALA A 123 11.39 9.56 -30.55
CA ALA A 123 12.37 8.54 -30.89
C ALA A 123 13.67 9.19 -31.40
N THR A 124 14.78 8.76 -30.83
CA THR A 124 16.13 9.18 -31.22
C THR A 124 16.98 7.96 -31.54
N ASN A 125 18.15 8.19 -32.12
CA ASN A 125 19.13 7.12 -32.36
C ASN A 125 19.75 6.59 -31.06
N PHE A 126 19.42 7.13 -29.90
CA PHE A 126 19.98 6.75 -28.60
C PHE A 126 18.87 6.29 -27.67
N TRP A 127 18.89 5.04 -27.23
CA TRP A 127 17.93 4.59 -26.23
C TRP A 127 18.52 3.62 -25.22
N LEU A 128 17.83 3.52 -24.09
CA LEU A 128 18.12 2.55 -23.05
C LEU A 128 17.05 1.47 -22.99
N SER A 129 17.47 0.30 -22.51
CA SER A 129 16.61 -0.75 -21.99
C SER A 129 17.09 -1.12 -20.59
N LEU A 130 16.14 -1.37 -19.69
CA LEU A 130 16.41 -1.74 -18.31
C LEU A 130 15.95 -3.17 -18.04
N THR A 131 16.80 -3.97 -17.40
CA THR A 131 16.40 -5.28 -16.89
C THR A 131 16.77 -5.38 -15.42
N ILE A 132 15.76 -5.47 -14.56
CA ILE A 132 15.97 -5.73 -13.14
C ILE A 132 16.32 -7.20 -12.98
N LEU A 133 17.54 -7.50 -12.52
CA LEU A 133 17.93 -8.85 -12.19
C LEU A 133 17.51 -9.21 -10.76
N ASN A 134 17.72 -8.27 -9.84
CA ASN A 134 17.24 -8.31 -8.45
C ASN A 134 17.21 -6.87 -7.89
N GLU A 135 16.80 -6.72 -6.62
CA GLU A 135 16.66 -5.41 -5.97
C GLU A 135 17.97 -4.60 -5.89
N ASP A 136 19.13 -5.26 -5.94
CA ASP A 136 20.45 -4.63 -5.82
C ASP A 136 21.20 -4.53 -7.16
N ARG A 137 20.60 -5.02 -8.26
CA ARG A 137 21.30 -5.13 -9.55
C ARG A 137 20.37 -4.93 -10.73
N ILE A 138 20.57 -3.81 -11.42
CA ILE A 138 19.88 -3.47 -12.66
C ILE A 138 20.89 -3.52 -13.81
N LYS A 139 20.54 -4.29 -14.86
CA LYS A 139 21.25 -4.27 -16.13
C LYS A 139 20.73 -3.09 -16.96
N VAL A 140 21.64 -2.21 -17.36
CA VAL A 140 21.36 -1.11 -18.26
C VAL A 140 22.00 -1.45 -19.60
N GLU A 141 21.20 -1.46 -20.66
CA GLU A 141 21.67 -1.64 -22.02
C GLU A 141 21.43 -0.34 -22.79
N MET A 142 22.51 0.28 -23.24
CA MET A 142 22.48 1.46 -24.08
C MET A 142 22.68 1.04 -25.53
N PHE A 143 21.83 1.58 -26.41
CA PHE A 143 21.82 1.28 -27.82
C PHE A 143 21.99 2.56 -28.61
N VAL A 144 22.76 2.46 -29.71
CA VAL A 144 22.95 3.54 -30.66
C VAL A 144 22.68 3.02 -32.06
N ASP A 145 21.66 3.59 -32.72
CA ASP A 145 21.40 3.32 -34.13
C ASP A 145 22.27 4.22 -35.00
N LEU A 146 23.26 3.59 -35.65
CA LEU A 146 24.10 4.20 -36.66
C LEU A 146 23.46 3.97 -38.02
N SER A 147 22.27 4.55 -38.21
CA SER A 147 21.43 4.36 -39.40
C SER A 147 22.17 4.63 -40.72
N PHE A 148 23.20 5.48 -40.71
CA PHE A 148 24.10 5.72 -41.84
C PHE A 148 25.01 4.53 -42.21
N THR A 149 25.20 3.58 -41.30
CA THR A 149 25.93 2.32 -41.51
C THR A 149 25.05 1.06 -41.45
N GLY A 150 23.78 1.21 -41.04
CA GLY A 150 22.87 0.09 -40.78
C GLY A 150 23.26 -0.78 -39.58
N LYS A 151 24.16 -0.31 -38.71
CA LYS A 151 24.62 -1.03 -37.52
C LYS A 151 24.01 -0.43 -36.25
N ILE A 152 23.70 -1.28 -35.29
CA ILE A 152 23.34 -0.87 -33.93
C ILE A 152 24.50 -1.24 -33.02
N GLU A 153 25.10 -0.24 -32.38
CA GLU A 153 26.07 -0.45 -31.33
C GLU A 153 25.37 -0.60 -29.97
N LYS A 154 25.95 -1.43 -29.11
CA LYS A 154 25.40 -1.76 -27.80
C LYS A 154 26.49 -1.71 -26.74
N GLU A 155 26.22 -0.98 -25.67
CA GLU A 155 26.98 -1.04 -24.42
C GLU A 155 26.08 -1.58 -23.31
N SER A 156 26.61 -2.47 -22.47
CA SER A 156 25.86 -3.00 -21.34
C SER A 156 26.69 -2.94 -20.06
N PHE A 157 26.07 -2.49 -18.99
CA PHE A 157 26.69 -2.43 -17.67
C PHE A 157 25.66 -2.68 -16.57
N PHE A 158 26.15 -2.88 -15.35
CA PHE A 158 25.32 -3.13 -14.18
C PHE A 158 25.46 -1.97 -13.20
N LEU A 159 24.32 -1.55 -12.65
CA LEU A 159 24.28 -0.55 -11.59
C LEU A 159 23.48 -1.09 -10.40
N ALA A 160 23.95 -0.75 -9.21
CA ALA A 160 23.18 -0.90 -7.99
C ALA A 160 22.28 0.33 -7.82
N PRO A 161 20.97 0.17 -7.61
CA PRO A 161 20.10 1.30 -7.35
C PRO A 161 20.45 1.95 -6.01
N ILE A 162 20.39 3.27 -5.98
CA ILE A 162 20.57 4.08 -4.78
C ILE A 162 19.28 4.02 -3.97
N LYS A 163 19.41 3.74 -2.67
CA LYS A 163 18.29 3.83 -1.74
C LYS A 163 18.06 5.31 -1.42
N LYS A 164 16.94 5.86 -1.86
CA LYS A 164 16.52 7.22 -1.45
C LYS A 164 16.20 7.18 0.05
N GLU A 165 16.65 8.17 0.80
CA GLU A 165 16.20 8.34 2.18
C GLU A 165 14.68 8.48 2.18
N LYS A 166 14.01 7.65 2.98
CA LYS A 166 12.56 7.69 3.11
C LYS A 166 12.19 8.94 3.90
N ILE A 167 11.76 9.97 3.18
CA ILE A 167 11.01 11.06 3.79
C ILE A 167 9.67 10.44 4.19
N PHE A 168 9.46 10.21 5.48
CA PHE A 168 8.17 9.76 5.97
C PHE A 168 7.17 10.88 5.70
N SER A 169 6.10 10.58 4.97
CA SER A 169 5.00 11.52 4.91
C SER A 169 4.32 11.55 6.29
N ASP A 170 4.10 12.74 6.85
CA ASP A 170 3.28 12.91 8.05
C ASP A 170 1.78 12.91 7.69
N ASN A 171 1.42 12.13 6.67
CA ASN A 171 0.04 12.00 6.22
C ASN A 171 -0.78 11.25 7.28
N LYS A 172 -2.07 11.57 7.41
CA LYS A 172 -2.94 10.99 8.43
C LYS A 172 -3.11 9.47 8.31
N GLU A 173 -2.99 8.94 7.10
CA GLU A 173 -3.21 7.55 6.73
C GLU A 173 -2.08 6.66 7.27
N ILE A 174 -0.83 7.05 7.01
CA ILE A 174 0.36 6.35 7.53
C ILE A 174 0.53 6.54 9.04
N VAL A 175 0.24 7.73 9.57
CA VAL A 175 0.21 7.97 11.02
C VAL A 175 -0.81 7.05 11.68
N SER A 176 -2.02 6.93 11.11
CA SER A 176 -3.04 6.01 11.61
C SER A 176 -2.61 4.54 11.57
N LEU A 177 -1.76 4.11 10.63
CA LEU A 177 -1.20 2.76 10.63
C LEU A 177 -0.15 2.57 11.71
N LYS A 178 0.77 3.53 11.85
CA LYS A 178 1.84 3.49 12.87
C LYS A 178 1.26 3.49 14.28
N ASP A 179 0.16 4.21 14.51
CA ASP A 179 -0.53 4.27 15.80
C ASP A 179 -1.48 3.09 16.05
N ALA A 180 -1.68 2.21 15.07
CA ALA A 180 -2.55 1.07 15.21
C ALA A 180 -1.98 0.06 16.20
N LYS A 181 -2.88 -0.59 16.95
CA LYS A 181 -2.52 -1.61 17.94
C LYS A 181 -2.84 -2.98 17.38
N TRP A 182 -1.82 -3.80 17.18
CA TRP A 182 -2.03 -5.21 16.85
C TRP A 182 -2.33 -6.00 18.11
N ILE A 183 -3.54 -6.56 18.17
CA ILE A 183 -4.04 -7.28 19.34
C ILE A 183 -3.76 -8.79 19.24
N GLY A 184 -3.71 -9.31 18.02
CA GLY A 184 -3.65 -10.74 17.74
C GLY A 184 -4.99 -11.32 17.32
N ALA A 185 -5.11 -12.66 17.39
CA ALA A 185 -6.33 -13.38 17.09
C ALA A 185 -7.44 -13.13 18.12
N ASP A 186 -8.69 -13.20 17.69
CA ASP A 186 -9.86 -13.12 18.55
C ASP A 186 -10.26 -14.53 19.02
N LEU A 187 -9.91 -14.89 20.26
CA LEU A 187 -10.24 -16.21 20.81
C LEU A 187 -11.74 -16.41 21.00
N PHE A 188 -12.50 -15.33 21.21
CA PHE A 188 -13.95 -15.40 21.35
C PHE A 188 -14.60 -15.78 20.02
N LEU A 189 -14.18 -15.15 18.92
CA LEU A 189 -14.66 -15.51 17.58
C LEU A 189 -14.20 -16.91 17.16
N LYS A 190 -12.98 -17.30 17.54
CA LYS A 190 -12.48 -18.66 17.30
C LYS A 190 -13.31 -19.72 18.03
N LEU A 191 -13.68 -19.49 19.29
CA LEU A 191 -14.51 -20.42 20.07
C LEU A 191 -15.92 -20.56 19.49
N LEU A 192 -16.44 -19.52 18.84
CA LEU A 192 -17.75 -19.55 18.18
C LEU A 192 -17.73 -20.26 16.81
N GLU A 193 -16.61 -20.89 16.44
CA GLU A 193 -16.44 -21.66 15.20
C GLU A 193 -16.76 -20.85 13.93
N ASN A 194 -16.56 -19.54 13.99
CA ASN A 194 -16.81 -18.68 12.84
C ASN A 194 -15.66 -18.74 11.85
N LYS A 195 -15.84 -19.55 10.79
CA LYS A 195 -14.85 -19.79 9.73
C LYS A 195 -14.33 -18.50 9.08
N ASP A 196 -15.12 -17.43 9.04
CA ASP A 196 -14.73 -16.14 8.47
C ASP A 196 -13.53 -15.50 9.19
N PHE A 197 -13.29 -15.89 10.45
CA PHE A 197 -12.23 -15.36 11.31
C PHE A 197 -11.15 -16.40 11.62
N GLU A 198 -11.23 -17.57 11.02
CA GLU A 198 -10.19 -18.58 11.13
C GLU A 198 -8.89 -18.01 10.55
N ASN A 199 -7.81 -18.06 11.33
CA ASN A 199 -6.49 -17.48 11.02
C ASN A 199 -6.43 -15.95 10.89
N LYS A 200 -7.52 -15.22 11.10
CA LYS A 200 -7.49 -13.75 11.08
C LYS A 200 -6.92 -13.17 12.38
N GLN A 201 -6.06 -12.17 12.21
CA GLN A 201 -5.54 -11.30 13.24
C GLN A 201 -6.34 -9.99 13.28
N ARG A 202 -6.17 -9.19 14.34
CA ARG A 202 -6.89 -7.93 14.51
C ARG A 202 -5.97 -6.73 14.76
N LEU A 203 -6.16 -5.69 13.96
CA LEU A 203 -5.66 -4.34 14.22
C LEU A 203 -6.78 -3.49 14.83
N VAL A 204 -6.43 -2.70 15.84
CA VAL A 204 -7.32 -1.72 16.47
C VAL A 204 -6.76 -0.33 16.21
N PHE A 205 -7.61 0.52 15.66
CA PHE A 205 -7.29 1.90 15.32
C PHE A 205 -8.02 2.85 16.26
N SER A 206 -7.34 3.94 16.61
CA SER A 206 -7.95 5.06 17.33
C SER A 206 -8.17 6.19 16.33
N SER A 207 -9.42 6.56 16.09
CA SER A 207 -9.80 7.74 15.32
C SER A 207 -10.50 8.73 16.24
N ASP A 208 -10.39 10.02 15.94
CA ASP A 208 -10.94 11.16 16.70
C ASP A 208 -12.37 10.95 17.21
N LYS A 209 -13.18 10.17 16.49
CA LYS A 209 -14.60 9.94 16.82
C LYS A 209 -14.84 8.65 17.59
N LYS A 210 -14.21 7.53 17.24
CA LYS A 210 -14.39 6.19 17.85
C LYS A 210 -13.22 5.26 17.53
N LYS A 211 -12.95 4.30 18.43
CA LYS A 211 -12.12 3.13 18.12
C LYS A 211 -12.83 2.24 17.10
N TYR A 212 -12.08 1.68 16.17
CA TYR A 212 -12.56 0.65 15.25
C TYR A 212 -11.49 -0.42 15.06
N GLN A 213 -11.86 -1.53 14.43
CA GLN A 213 -10.96 -2.65 14.25
C GLN A 213 -11.08 -3.22 12.84
N CYS A 214 -9.95 -3.69 12.31
CA CYS A 214 -9.87 -4.43 11.07
C CYS A 214 -9.34 -5.83 11.35
N PHE A 215 -9.94 -6.83 10.69
CA PHE A 215 -9.42 -8.19 10.71
C PHE A 215 -8.64 -8.44 9.42
N PHE A 216 -7.57 -9.21 9.52
CA PHE A 216 -6.68 -9.42 8.39
C PHE A 216 -5.94 -10.77 8.48
N SER A 217 -5.49 -11.25 7.33
CA SER A 217 -4.61 -12.40 7.12
C SER A 217 -3.35 -11.96 6.38
N VAL A 218 -2.35 -12.84 6.30
CA VAL A 218 -1.18 -12.61 5.44
C VAL A 218 -1.63 -12.49 3.98
N GLY A 219 -1.12 -11.48 3.28
CA GLY A 219 -1.47 -11.20 1.90
C GLY A 219 -2.67 -10.26 1.73
N ASP A 220 -3.47 -10.04 2.78
CA ASP A 220 -4.63 -9.14 2.71
C ASP A 220 -4.18 -7.71 2.38
N LEU A 221 -5.01 -7.04 1.58
CA LEU A 221 -4.89 -5.63 1.27
C LEU A 221 -5.89 -4.83 2.10
N LEU A 222 -5.42 -3.76 2.71
CA LEU A 222 -6.22 -2.75 3.38
C LEU A 222 -6.21 -1.47 2.54
N ILE A 223 -7.32 -0.75 2.52
CA ILE A 223 -7.43 0.57 1.89
C ILE A 223 -7.80 1.61 2.92
N TYR A 224 -7.29 2.83 2.75
CA TYR A 224 -7.71 3.97 3.55
C TYR A 224 -8.86 4.71 2.88
N LYS A 225 -10.07 4.58 3.42
CA LYS A 225 -11.29 5.15 2.87
C LYS A 225 -12.11 5.81 3.98
N ASP A 226 -12.63 7.01 3.71
CA ASP A 226 -13.49 7.76 4.63
C ASP A 226 -12.89 7.92 6.04
N GLY A 227 -11.57 8.11 6.10
CA GLY A 227 -10.82 8.27 7.35
C GLY A 227 -10.55 6.96 8.11
N ARG A 228 -10.71 5.80 7.47
CA ARG A 228 -10.55 4.48 8.11
C ARG A 228 -9.85 3.46 7.22
N TRP A 229 -9.10 2.57 7.87
CA TRP A 229 -8.58 1.37 7.25
C TRP A 229 -9.66 0.28 7.19
N ILE A 230 -9.93 -0.23 5.99
CA ILE A 230 -10.89 -1.30 5.73
C ILE A 230 -10.30 -2.35 4.78
N GLU A 231 -10.89 -3.55 4.75
CA GLU A 231 -10.49 -4.62 3.81
C GLU A 231 -10.71 -4.18 2.35
N GLY A 232 -9.66 -4.35 1.54
CA GLY A 232 -9.57 -3.84 0.17
C GLY A 232 -10.13 -4.76 -0.92
N ASN A 233 -10.40 -6.03 -0.61
CA ASN A 233 -10.74 -7.08 -1.58
C ASN A 233 -11.97 -6.77 -2.47
N ASN A 234 -12.84 -5.85 -2.05
CA ASN A 234 -14.07 -5.48 -2.75
C ASN A 234 -14.04 -4.08 -3.37
N TYR A 235 -12.87 -3.47 -3.52
CA TYR A 235 -12.74 -2.06 -3.92
C TYR A 235 -11.75 -1.86 -5.06
N ASP A 236 -11.97 -0.78 -5.82
CA ASP A 236 -10.98 -0.22 -6.74
C ASP A 236 -9.86 0.45 -5.94
N THR A 237 -8.81 -0.33 -5.64
CA THR A 237 -7.69 0.05 -4.76
C THR A 237 -6.89 1.23 -5.30
N LYS A 238 -6.90 1.47 -6.62
CA LYS A 238 -6.15 2.57 -7.27
C LYS A 238 -6.56 3.96 -6.81
N LYS A 239 -7.77 4.10 -6.25
CA LYS A 239 -8.30 5.37 -5.76
C LYS A 239 -7.82 5.74 -4.36
N TYR A 240 -7.14 4.83 -3.67
CA TYR A 240 -6.81 4.93 -2.25
C TYR A 240 -5.34 4.64 -1.99
N SER A 241 -4.86 5.11 -0.84
CA SER A 241 -3.65 4.56 -0.23
C SER A 241 -3.94 3.17 0.30
N ILE A 242 -2.95 2.29 0.18
CA ILE A 242 -3.11 0.86 0.45
C ILE A 242 -2.02 0.35 1.38
N ALA A 243 -2.35 -0.68 2.12
CA ALA A 243 -1.42 -1.38 2.99
C ALA A 243 -1.56 -2.88 2.77
N LYS A 244 -0.45 -3.57 2.55
CA LYS A 244 -0.41 -5.03 2.40
C LYS A 244 0.17 -5.65 3.65
N ILE A 245 -0.53 -6.65 4.17
CA ILE A 245 -0.01 -7.48 5.26
C ILE A 245 1.02 -8.45 4.67
N ILE A 246 2.28 -8.29 5.04
CA ILE A 246 3.38 -9.11 4.51
C ILE A 246 3.59 -10.35 5.35
N SER A 247 3.72 -10.16 6.66
CA SER A 247 4.00 -11.24 7.58
C SER A 247 3.59 -10.83 8.99
N PHE A 248 3.41 -11.80 9.87
CA PHE A 248 3.38 -11.57 11.31
C PHE A 248 3.99 -12.77 12.02
N ASN A 249 4.59 -12.54 13.18
CA ASN A 249 5.13 -13.60 14.05
C ASN A 249 4.47 -13.53 15.43
N GLU A 250 5.15 -13.89 16.51
CA GLU A 250 4.57 -13.78 17.85
C GLU A 250 4.56 -12.35 18.40
N ASN A 251 5.47 -11.49 17.91
CA ASN A 251 5.83 -10.21 18.50
C ASN A 251 5.69 -9.02 17.54
N SER A 252 5.86 -9.22 16.24
CA SER A 252 5.75 -8.16 15.22
C SER A 252 4.83 -8.51 14.06
N LEU A 253 4.19 -7.47 13.53
CA LEU A 253 3.39 -7.46 12.31
C LEU A 253 4.09 -6.55 11.29
N GLU A 254 4.36 -7.07 10.11
CA GLU A 254 5.01 -6.36 9.02
C GLU A 254 3.99 -5.97 7.95
N ILE A 255 3.97 -4.68 7.64
CA ILE A 255 3.06 -4.07 6.68
C ILE A 255 3.88 -3.25 5.68
N GLU A 256 3.56 -3.40 4.40
CA GLU A 256 4.02 -2.46 3.37
C GLU A 256 2.89 -1.49 3.04
N TYR A 257 3.19 -0.20 3.00
CA TYR A 257 2.25 0.88 2.74
C TYR A 257 2.61 1.59 1.44
N TRP A 258 1.62 1.87 0.61
CA TRP A 258 1.75 2.72 -0.56
C TRP A 258 0.75 3.86 -0.47
N GLU A 259 1.28 5.07 -0.53
CA GLU A 259 0.46 6.27 -0.68
C GLU A 259 -0.09 6.36 -2.12
N LYS A 260 -1.30 6.90 -2.27
CA LYS A 260 -2.03 6.91 -3.55
C LYS A 260 -1.21 7.45 -4.73
N ASP A 261 -0.62 8.63 -4.56
CA ASP A 261 0.00 9.40 -5.65
C ASP A 261 1.53 9.45 -5.52
N ARG A 262 2.11 8.55 -4.72
CA ARG A 262 3.56 8.50 -4.43
C ARG A 262 4.15 7.18 -4.93
N LEU A 263 5.38 7.26 -5.43
CA LEU A 263 6.16 6.10 -5.83
C LEU A 263 6.86 5.45 -4.64
N GLY A 264 6.92 4.12 -4.68
CA GLY A 264 7.57 3.30 -3.68
C GLY A 264 6.68 3.02 -2.47
N GLU A 265 7.23 2.20 -1.59
CA GLU A 265 6.56 1.68 -0.41
C GLU A 265 7.23 2.16 0.89
N ASP A 266 6.45 2.36 1.94
CA ASP A 266 6.94 2.47 3.31
C ASP A 266 6.76 1.14 4.03
N LYS A 267 7.78 0.72 4.80
CA LYS A 267 7.70 -0.48 5.63
C LYS A 267 7.33 -0.07 7.04
N ILE A 268 6.30 -0.68 7.58
CA ILE A 268 5.75 -0.41 8.90
C ILE A 268 5.82 -1.72 9.70
N VAL A 269 6.39 -1.63 10.90
CA VAL A 269 6.43 -2.74 11.84
C VAL A 269 5.61 -2.34 13.07
N ILE A 270 4.57 -3.11 13.36
CA ILE A 270 3.72 -2.91 14.52
C ILE A 270 4.00 -4.02 15.53
N LEU A 271 4.37 -3.65 16.75
CA LEU A 271 4.57 -4.62 17.82
C LEU A 271 3.22 -5.09 18.37
N LYS A 272 3.15 -6.38 18.72
CA LYS A 272 1.98 -6.95 19.36
C LYS A 272 1.77 -6.28 20.71
N LYS A 273 0.53 -5.90 21.00
CA LYS A 273 0.16 -5.37 22.32
C LYS A 273 0.36 -6.47 23.35
N ASN A 274 1.28 -6.24 24.28
CA ASN A 274 1.46 -7.11 25.44
C ASN A 274 0.34 -6.85 26.45
N PHE A 275 -0.36 -7.91 26.83
CA PHE A 275 -1.38 -7.87 27.88
C PHE A 275 -0.73 -8.29 29.20
N SER A 276 -0.27 -7.31 29.98
CA SER A 276 0.30 -7.55 31.31
C SER A 276 -0.76 -7.70 32.41
N GLU A 277 -2.04 -7.47 32.08
CA GLU A 277 -3.10 -7.56 33.06
C GLU A 277 -3.30 -9.02 33.48
N THR A 278 -2.93 -9.32 34.72
CA THR A 278 -3.46 -10.48 35.45
C THR A 278 -4.96 -10.27 35.61
N PHE A 279 -5.72 -10.74 34.62
CA PHE A 279 -7.16 -10.67 34.62
C PHE A 279 -7.72 -11.61 35.68
N ARG A 280 -7.77 -11.15 36.94
CA ARG A 280 -8.33 -11.92 38.05
C ARG A 280 -9.84 -12.00 37.89
N ILE A 281 -10.35 -13.21 37.69
CA ILE A 281 -11.79 -13.44 37.75
C ILE A 281 -12.24 -13.19 39.20
N GLN A 282 -13.27 -12.36 39.38
CA GLN A 282 -14.07 -12.47 40.58
C GLN A 282 -14.87 -13.76 40.45
N ASP A 283 -14.39 -14.86 41.06
CA ASP A 283 -14.96 -16.22 41.02
C ASP A 283 -16.46 -16.31 41.36
N GLN A 284 -17.07 -15.20 41.78
CA GLN A 284 -18.41 -15.11 42.35
C GLN A 284 -19.45 -14.44 41.45
N PHE A 285 -19.13 -14.03 40.21
CA PHE A 285 -20.15 -13.29 39.43
C PHE A 285 -21.37 -14.14 39.00
N ILE A 286 -21.22 -15.48 38.94
CA ILE A 286 -22.32 -16.44 38.70
C ILE A 286 -22.59 -17.25 39.97
N THR A 287 -23.81 -17.19 40.51
CA THR A 287 -24.25 -17.92 41.71
C THR A 287 -25.64 -18.55 41.50
N ASP A 288 -26.13 -19.32 42.48
CA ASP A 288 -27.47 -19.98 42.48
C ASP A 288 -27.84 -20.69 41.16
N ILE A 289 -26.91 -21.49 40.63
CA ILE A 289 -27.10 -22.23 39.39
C ILE A 289 -28.08 -23.40 39.65
N ARG A 290 -29.17 -23.44 38.88
CA ARG A 290 -30.19 -24.48 38.91
C ARG A 290 -30.46 -25.00 37.50
N ILE A 291 -30.47 -26.32 37.35
CA ILE A 291 -30.78 -26.97 36.08
C ILE A 291 -32.28 -26.84 35.81
N ARG A 292 -32.64 -26.43 34.60
CA ARG A 292 -34.03 -26.42 34.12
C ARG A 292 -34.27 -27.53 33.11
N THR A 293 -33.36 -27.70 32.15
CA THR A 293 -33.38 -28.79 31.17
C THR A 293 -31.94 -29.26 30.91
N LYS A 294 -31.76 -30.27 30.05
CA LYS A 294 -30.44 -30.80 29.68
C LYS A 294 -29.46 -29.70 29.21
N ASN A 295 -29.97 -28.66 28.55
CA ASN A 295 -29.15 -27.59 27.94
C ASN A 295 -29.54 -26.20 28.47
N GLN A 296 -30.32 -26.12 29.56
CA GLN A 296 -30.75 -24.85 30.14
C GLN A 296 -30.52 -24.81 31.64
N ILE A 297 -29.97 -23.68 32.08
CA ILE A 297 -29.84 -23.34 33.49
C ILE A 297 -30.54 -22.03 33.81
N SER A 298 -30.90 -21.87 35.08
CA SER A 298 -31.19 -20.57 35.69
C SER A 298 -30.09 -20.24 36.70
N CYS A 299 -29.50 -19.07 36.61
CA CYS A 299 -28.45 -18.61 37.52
C CYS A 299 -28.68 -17.16 37.95
N LEU A 300 -27.99 -16.75 39.01
CA LEU A 300 -27.91 -15.38 39.48
C LEU A 300 -26.59 -14.75 39.00
N LEU A 301 -26.68 -13.65 38.26
CA LEU A 301 -25.56 -12.89 37.73
C LEU A 301 -25.58 -11.49 38.34
N LYS A 302 -24.70 -11.20 39.31
CA LYS A 302 -24.68 -9.93 40.07
C LYS A 302 -26.11 -9.46 40.48
N ASN A 303 -26.85 -10.32 41.17
CA ASN A 303 -28.23 -10.10 41.63
C ASN A 303 -29.34 -10.11 40.58
N ARG A 304 -29.04 -10.37 39.29
CA ARG A 304 -30.07 -10.57 38.27
C ARG A 304 -30.23 -12.05 37.95
N ARG A 305 -31.47 -12.55 38.06
CA ARG A 305 -31.77 -13.92 37.63
C ARG A 305 -31.84 -14.00 36.11
N MET A 306 -31.09 -14.91 35.51
CA MET A 306 -31.07 -15.15 34.06
C MET A 306 -31.27 -16.63 33.76
N VAL A 307 -31.76 -16.91 32.56
CA VAL A 307 -31.85 -18.26 32.00
C VAL A 307 -30.87 -18.33 30.83
N LEU A 308 -29.94 -19.27 30.89
CA LEU A 308 -28.92 -19.48 29.88
C LEU A 308 -29.14 -20.81 29.18
N ARG A 309 -28.99 -20.79 27.86
CA ARG A 309 -28.90 -21.92 26.93
C ARG A 309 -27.47 -22.08 26.45
N GLU A 310 -27.10 -23.29 26.10
CA GLU A 310 -25.84 -23.60 25.42
C GLU A 310 -25.51 -22.56 24.33
N LYS A 311 -24.25 -22.09 24.30
CA LYS A 311 -23.74 -21.03 23.42
C LYS A 311 -24.34 -19.63 23.62
N ASP A 312 -25.12 -19.41 24.67
CA ASP A 312 -25.57 -18.05 25.00
C ASP A 312 -24.37 -17.15 25.34
N ILE A 313 -24.34 -15.99 24.68
CA ILE A 313 -23.31 -14.97 24.87
C ILE A 313 -23.85 -13.90 25.82
N LEU A 314 -23.07 -13.59 26.85
CA LEU A 314 -23.31 -12.50 27.77
C LEU A 314 -22.26 -11.41 27.59
N LEU A 315 -22.71 -10.16 27.60
CA LEU A 315 -21.90 -8.97 27.56
C LEU A 315 -22.06 -8.20 28.86
N LYS A 316 -20.94 -7.81 29.47
CA LYS A 316 -20.95 -6.89 30.61
C LYS A 316 -20.95 -5.44 30.13
N LYS A 317 -22.00 -4.69 30.48
CA LYS A 317 -22.11 -3.25 30.24
C LYS A 317 -22.56 -2.58 31.54
N ASP A 318 -21.86 -1.53 31.98
CA ASP A 318 -22.20 -0.77 33.18
C ASP A 318 -22.36 -1.68 34.41
N ASN A 319 -21.45 -2.65 34.57
CA ASN A 319 -21.50 -3.71 35.59
C ASN A 319 -22.68 -4.69 35.53
N LEU A 320 -23.55 -4.60 34.52
CA LEU A 320 -24.67 -5.50 34.30
C LEU A 320 -24.38 -6.50 33.18
N TRP A 321 -24.82 -7.74 33.39
CA TRP A 321 -24.78 -8.78 32.35
C TRP A 321 -26.04 -8.73 31.51
N LYS A 322 -25.87 -8.70 30.19
CA LYS A 322 -26.95 -8.76 29.20
C LYS A 322 -26.67 -9.86 28.20
N LYS A 323 -27.69 -10.64 27.87
CA LYS A 323 -27.61 -11.62 26.79
C LYS A 323 -27.61 -10.88 25.44
N ILE A 324 -26.71 -11.27 24.55
CA ILE A 324 -26.61 -10.71 23.20
C ILE A 324 -26.64 -11.81 22.15
N SER A 325 -27.02 -11.45 20.93
CA SER A 325 -26.90 -12.32 19.76
C SER A 325 -25.52 -12.14 19.11
N LEU A 326 -25.09 -13.12 18.31
CA LEU A 326 -23.86 -13.01 17.52
C LEU A 326 -23.92 -11.87 16.50
N LYS A 327 -25.11 -11.54 15.98
CA LYS A 327 -25.31 -10.40 15.06
C LYS A 327 -24.98 -9.08 15.77
N ASN A 328 -25.56 -8.88 16.96
CA ASN A 328 -25.33 -7.68 17.77
C ASN A 328 -23.90 -7.59 18.30
N PHE A 329 -23.17 -8.72 18.40
CA PHE A 329 -21.76 -8.72 18.77
C PHE A 329 -20.89 -7.95 17.76
N LYS A 330 -21.12 -8.13 16.44
CA LYS A 330 -20.35 -7.44 15.39
C LYS A 330 -20.48 -5.92 15.48
N GLU A 331 -21.59 -5.42 16.03
CA GLU A 331 -21.85 -3.99 16.24
C GLU A 331 -21.30 -3.47 17.58
N ASN A 332 -20.96 -4.35 18.52
CA ASN A 332 -20.55 -4.03 19.90
C ASN A 332 -19.11 -4.50 20.20
N LEU A 333 -18.19 -4.24 19.27
CA LEU A 333 -16.80 -4.69 19.33
C LEU A 333 -15.92 -3.97 20.38
N GLU A 334 -16.50 -3.03 21.14
CA GLU A 334 -15.81 -2.29 22.21
C GLU A 334 -15.14 -3.21 23.26
N GLU A 335 -14.12 -2.68 23.94
CA GLU A 335 -13.32 -3.32 25.00
C GLU A 335 -14.19 -3.69 26.22
N ARG A 336 -14.96 -4.76 26.10
CA ARG A 336 -15.93 -5.24 27.09
C ARG A 336 -15.67 -6.69 27.45
N GLU A 337 -16.10 -7.09 28.64
CA GLU A 337 -15.98 -8.47 29.11
C GLU A 337 -17.13 -9.31 28.56
N PHE A 338 -16.78 -10.50 28.06
CA PHE A 338 -17.74 -11.46 27.49
C PHE A 338 -17.73 -12.76 28.28
N PHE A 339 -18.90 -13.40 28.35
CA PHE A 339 -19.03 -14.75 28.89
C PHE A 339 -19.84 -15.61 27.93
N ILE A 340 -19.37 -16.83 27.67
CA ILE A 340 -20.11 -17.85 26.89
C ILE A 340 -20.48 -18.98 27.84
N PHE A 341 -21.77 -19.30 27.90
CA PHE A 341 -22.20 -20.56 28.50
C PHE A 341 -21.89 -21.71 27.53
N ASP A 342 -21.01 -22.61 27.93
CA ASP A 342 -20.56 -23.72 27.09
C ASP A 342 -21.51 -24.89 27.21
N SER A 343 -21.54 -25.56 28.36
CA SER A 343 -22.22 -26.85 28.48
C SER A 343 -22.49 -27.25 29.93
N LEU A 344 -23.31 -28.30 30.08
CA LEU A 344 -23.46 -29.06 31.32
C LEU A 344 -22.79 -30.43 31.15
N GLU A 345 -21.69 -30.65 31.87
CA GLU A 345 -20.93 -31.90 31.81
C GLU A 345 -21.33 -32.80 32.99
N LYS A 346 -21.71 -34.06 32.70
CA LYS A 346 -21.97 -35.05 33.76
C LYS A 346 -20.65 -35.76 34.10
N ILE A 347 -20.14 -35.53 35.31
CA ILE A 347 -18.92 -36.19 35.81
C ILE A 347 -19.28 -36.99 37.06
N GLY A 348 -19.30 -38.32 36.92
CA GLY A 348 -19.81 -39.23 37.94
C GLY A 348 -21.28 -38.96 38.28
N ASN A 349 -21.54 -38.69 39.56
CA ASN A 349 -22.87 -38.35 40.08
C ASN A 349 -23.17 -36.84 40.10
N GLY A 350 -22.21 -36.01 39.68
CA GLY A 350 -22.32 -34.56 39.65
C GLY A 350 -22.63 -34.01 38.26
N ILE A 351 -23.15 -32.79 38.22
CA ILE A 351 -23.29 -32.01 36.99
C ILE A 351 -22.44 -30.75 37.16
N ILE A 352 -21.53 -30.52 36.23
CA ILE A 352 -20.64 -29.37 36.20
C ILE A 352 -21.16 -28.38 35.17
N PHE A 353 -21.41 -27.16 35.64
CA PHE A 353 -21.58 -26.00 34.78
C PHE A 353 -20.21 -25.60 34.23
N LYS A 354 -20.13 -25.41 32.91
CA LYS A 354 -18.93 -24.91 32.24
C LYS A 354 -19.24 -23.69 31.38
N GLY A 355 -18.34 -22.73 31.39
CA GLY A 355 -18.37 -21.60 30.47
C GLY A 355 -17.04 -20.87 30.39
N TYR A 356 -16.96 -19.92 29.47
CA TYR A 356 -15.72 -19.23 29.12
C TYR A 356 -15.86 -17.73 29.38
N TYR A 357 -14.98 -17.18 30.20
CA TYR A 357 -14.95 -15.78 30.58
C TYR A 357 -13.76 -15.08 29.93
N PHE A 358 -14.02 -14.18 29.00
CA PHE A 358 -13.01 -13.52 28.18
C PHE A 358 -12.60 -12.18 28.80
N ASN A 359 -11.32 -11.84 28.65
CA ASN A 359 -10.84 -10.49 28.93
C ASN A 359 -11.41 -9.48 27.90
N LYS A 360 -11.24 -8.18 28.18
CA LYS A 360 -11.77 -7.10 27.33
C LYS A 360 -11.26 -7.14 25.89
N ASP A 361 -10.00 -7.52 25.72
CA ASP A 361 -9.35 -7.63 24.42
C ASP A 361 -9.62 -8.99 23.73
N ARG A 362 -10.32 -9.94 24.37
CA ARG A 362 -10.67 -11.26 23.82
C ARG A 362 -9.45 -12.08 23.35
N THR A 363 -8.30 -11.83 23.95
CA THR A 363 -7.02 -12.50 23.68
C THR A 363 -6.73 -13.64 24.65
N ASN A 364 -7.47 -13.70 25.76
CA ASN A 364 -7.40 -14.78 26.74
C ASN A 364 -8.79 -15.03 27.34
N PHE A 365 -8.99 -16.22 27.88
CA PHE A 365 -10.18 -16.57 28.63
C PHE A 365 -9.88 -17.50 29.78
N TYR A 366 -10.76 -17.49 30.77
CA TYR A 366 -10.77 -18.46 31.85
C TYR A 366 -11.96 -19.39 31.72
N ILE A 367 -11.75 -20.65 32.06
CA ILE A 367 -12.80 -21.66 32.10
C ILE A 367 -13.43 -21.65 33.49
N ILE A 368 -14.70 -21.27 33.56
CA ILE A 368 -15.48 -21.30 34.79
C ILE A 368 -16.14 -22.66 34.89
N LYS A 369 -15.75 -23.43 35.91
CA LYS A 369 -16.38 -24.72 36.25
C LYS A 369 -17.03 -24.63 37.63
N LYS A 370 -18.32 -24.96 37.73
CA LYS A 370 -19.04 -24.99 39.02
C LYS A 370 -19.87 -26.26 39.15
N ASN A 371 -19.68 -26.96 40.27
CA ASN A 371 -20.54 -28.09 40.63
C ASN A 371 -21.95 -27.61 40.95
N ILE A 372 -22.95 -28.17 40.27
CA ILE A 372 -24.35 -27.93 40.55
C ILE A 372 -24.83 -28.98 41.55
N LYS A 373 -25.24 -28.53 42.75
CA LYS A 373 -25.89 -29.42 43.71
C LYS A 373 -27.26 -29.80 43.16
N VAL A 374 -27.39 -31.04 42.66
CA VAL A 374 -28.69 -31.61 42.28
C VAL A 374 -29.47 -31.81 43.57
N ARG A 375 -30.41 -30.90 43.87
CA ARG A 375 -31.38 -31.15 44.93
C ARG A 375 -32.23 -32.34 44.48
N LYS A 376 -32.11 -33.48 45.17
CA LYS A 376 -33.08 -34.57 45.05
C LYS A 376 -34.44 -33.95 45.29
N ILE A 377 -35.27 -33.87 44.25
CA ILE A 377 -36.67 -33.55 44.42
C ILE A 377 -37.22 -34.76 45.18
N ASN A 378 -37.34 -34.62 46.51
CA ASN A 378 -38.16 -35.56 47.27
C ASN A 378 -39.57 -35.38 46.71
N ASN A 379 -39.99 -36.32 45.87
CA ASN A 379 -41.39 -36.55 45.51
C ASN A 379 -42.13 -36.97 46.79
N ARG A 380 -42.30 -36.03 47.72
CA ARG A 380 -43.20 -36.08 48.87
C ARG A 380 -44.24 -34.98 48.70
N ARG A 381 -45.04 -35.11 47.65
CA ARG A 381 -46.46 -34.77 47.66
C ARG A 381 -47.15 -36.11 47.41
N LYS A 382 -47.32 -36.95 48.45
CA LYS A 382 -48.47 -36.98 49.38
C LYS A 382 -49.80 -36.67 48.69
N ARG A 383 -50.51 -37.78 48.44
CA ARG A 383 -51.95 -38.01 48.24
C ARG A 383 -52.55 -37.53 46.93
#